data_AF-K1YTL5-F1
#
_entry.id   AF-K1YTL5-F1
#
_cell.length_a   1.000
_cell.length_b   1.000
_cell.length_c   1.000
_cell.angle_alpha   90.00
_cell.angle_beta   90.00
_cell.angle_gamma   90.00
#
_symmetry.space_group_name_H-M   'P 1'
#
loop_
_entity.id
_entity.type
_entity.pdbx_description
1 polymer ?
#
loop_
_entity_poly.entity_id
_entity_poly.type
_entity_poly.pdbx_seq_one_letter_code
_entity_poly.pdbx_strand_id
1 'polypeptide(L)'
;MLGDPAGFHSDIDNQVRERMRHYGKEERDLMLRMLKLRRRLLALDLSIDNAELTDFLAGFQKIRCVETYCGDCRYCHRFARRAVRFDRAEAEILAGDIGDLLEDSMNIGTLK
;
A
#
# COMPACT_ATOMS: atom_id res chain seq x y z
N MET A 1 3.72 -21.99 -3.28
CA MET A 1 4.45 -20.72 -3.22
C MET A 1 3.75 -19.75 -4.15
N LEU A 2 2.91 -18.86 -3.60
CA LEU A 2 2.29 -17.77 -4.37
C LEU A 2 3.16 -16.53 -4.12
N GLY A 3 3.94 -16.15 -5.10
CA GLY A 3 4.90 -15.05 -5.03
C GLY A 3 6.02 -15.32 -6.03
N ASP A 4 6.00 -14.59 -7.13
CA ASP A 4 7.09 -14.60 -8.11
C ASP A 4 8.39 -14.18 -7.40
N PRO A 5 9.40 -15.06 -7.28
CA PRO A 5 10.66 -14.75 -6.61
C PRO A 5 11.51 -13.73 -7.37
N ALA A 6 11.21 -13.47 -8.65
CA ALA A 6 11.83 -12.41 -9.43
C ALA A 6 11.19 -11.04 -9.17
N GLY A 7 9.99 -11.03 -8.56
CA GLY A 7 9.16 -9.86 -8.39
C GLY A 7 8.71 -9.29 -9.74
N PHE A 8 7.41 -9.04 -9.88
CA PHE A 8 7.00 -7.99 -10.80
C PHE A 8 7.87 -6.76 -10.48
N HIS A 9 8.56 -6.19 -11.47
CA HIS A 9 9.17 -4.84 -11.43
C HIS A 9 10.65 -4.66 -11.05
N SER A 10 11.56 -5.64 -11.19
CA SER A 10 13.02 -5.32 -11.13
C SER A 10 13.44 -4.26 -12.18
N ASP A 11 12.68 -4.17 -13.27
CA ASP A 11 12.87 -3.20 -14.35
C ASP A 11 12.38 -1.78 -13.99
N ILE A 12 11.39 -1.61 -13.10
CA ILE A 12 10.83 -0.29 -12.80
C ILE A 12 11.87 0.61 -12.14
N ASP A 13 12.64 0.11 -11.18
CA ASP A 13 13.62 0.94 -10.49
C ASP A 13 14.73 1.41 -11.45
N ASN A 14 15.10 0.58 -12.43
CA ASN A 14 16.08 0.94 -13.47
C ASN A 14 15.49 1.97 -14.44
N GLN A 15 14.28 1.73 -14.96
CA GLN A 15 13.59 2.67 -15.84
C GLN A 15 13.34 4.03 -15.18
N VAL A 16 13.03 4.06 -13.88
CA VAL A 16 12.86 5.31 -13.13
C VAL A 16 14.19 6.04 -13.00
N ARG A 17 15.28 5.34 -12.68
CA ARG A 17 16.63 5.94 -12.61
C ARG A 17 17.09 6.50 -13.95
N GLU A 18 16.76 5.86 -15.06
CA GLU A 18 17.06 6.39 -16.40
C GLU A 18 16.29 7.68 -16.67
N ARG A 19 14.98 7.70 -16.40
CA ARG A 19 14.15 8.91 -16.57
C ARG A 19 14.62 10.08 -15.69
N MET A 20 15.06 9.79 -14.46
CA MET A 20 15.57 10.79 -13.51
C MET A 20 16.81 11.56 -14.00
N ARG A 21 17.52 11.06 -15.03
CA ARG A 21 18.63 11.78 -15.66
C ARG A 21 18.17 13.10 -16.29
N HIS A 22 16.91 13.17 -16.71
CA HIS A 22 16.31 14.33 -17.37
C HIS A 22 15.52 15.23 -16.43
N TYR A 23 15.40 14.87 -15.15
CA TYR A 23 14.64 15.63 -14.16
C TYR A 23 15.42 16.79 -13.57
N GLY A 24 14.69 17.85 -13.24
CA GLY A 24 15.19 18.93 -12.38
C GLY A 24 15.52 18.42 -10.98
N LYS A 25 16.21 19.24 -10.18
CA LYS A 25 16.64 18.84 -8.82
C LYS A 25 15.46 18.41 -7.95
N GLU A 26 14.39 19.21 -7.92
CA GLU A 26 13.20 18.96 -7.10
C GLU A 26 12.45 17.69 -7.53
N GLU A 27 12.23 17.51 -8.83
CA GLU A 27 11.62 16.30 -9.40
C GLU A 27 12.44 15.04 -9.09
N ARG A 28 13.78 15.15 -9.10
CA ARG A 28 14.68 14.05 -8.75
C ARG A 28 14.61 13.69 -7.27
N ASP A 29 14.58 14.68 -6.38
CA ASP A 29 14.48 14.46 -4.94
C ASP A 29 13.14 13.81 -4.56
N LEU A 30 12.03 14.24 -5.19
CA LEU A 30 10.72 13.60 -5.05
C LEU A 30 10.76 12.12 -5.48
N MET A 31 11.42 11.81 -6.59
CA MET A 31 11.55 10.43 -7.06
C MET A 31 12.39 9.54 -6.17
N LEU A 32 13.47 10.05 -5.60
CA LEU A 32 14.26 9.29 -4.63
C LEU A 32 13.41 8.92 -3.40
N ARG A 33 12.58 9.86 -2.93
CA ARG A 33 11.63 9.61 -1.83
C ARG A 33 10.59 8.55 -2.22
N MET A 34 9.98 8.65 -3.40
CA MET A 34 9.05 7.62 -3.91
C MET A 34 9.69 6.23 -3.97
N LEU A 35 10.90 6.11 -4.52
CA LEU A 35 11.61 4.82 -4.61
C LEU A 35 11.98 4.26 -3.24
N LYS A 36 12.30 5.12 -2.27
CA LYS A 36 12.52 4.70 -0.88
C LYS A 36 11.24 4.19 -0.24
N LEU A 37 10.13 4.91 -0.41
CA LEU A 37 8.82 4.56 0.13
C LEU A 37 8.31 3.24 -0.45
N ARG A 38 8.40 3.07 -1.77
CA ARG A 38 8.07 1.81 -2.46
C ARG A 38 8.83 0.62 -1.85
N ARG A 39 10.15 0.75 -1.65
CA ARG A 39 10.96 -0.33 -1.07
C ARG A 39 10.50 -0.69 0.34
N ARG A 40 10.17 0.29 1.18
CA ARG A 40 9.65 0.02 2.53
C ARG A 40 8.27 -0.63 2.50
N LEU A 41 7.37 -0.17 1.62
CA LEU A 41 6.05 -0.79 1.44
C LEU A 41 6.16 -2.26 1.02
N LEU A 42 7.06 -2.57 0.07
CA LEU A 42 7.30 -3.95 -0.37
C LEU A 42 7.98 -4.82 0.69
N ALA A 43 8.69 -4.21 1.64
CA ALA A 43 9.32 -4.89 2.76
C ALA A 43 8.38 -5.04 3.97
N LEU A 44 7.18 -4.46 3.95
CA LEU A 44 6.23 -4.59 5.03
C LEU A 44 5.76 -6.04 5.12
N ASP A 45 6.10 -6.71 6.22
CA ASP A 45 5.66 -8.08 6.45
C ASP A 45 4.17 -8.11 6.77
N LEU A 46 3.41 -8.76 5.88
CA LEU A 46 1.97 -8.91 5.99
C LEU A 46 1.63 -10.39 5.98
N SER A 47 0.99 -10.84 7.05
CA SER A 47 0.50 -12.20 7.16
C SER A 47 -1.00 -12.22 7.51
N ILE A 48 -1.65 -13.31 7.11
CA ILE A 48 -3.06 -13.55 7.41
C ILE A 48 -3.13 -14.73 8.37
N ASP A 49 -3.67 -14.48 9.55
CA ASP A 49 -4.00 -15.46 10.55
C ASP A 49 -5.30 -16.17 10.16
N ASN A 50 -5.18 -17.34 9.52
CA ASN A 50 -6.32 -18.12 9.04
C ASN A 50 -7.23 -18.62 10.17
N ALA A 51 -6.70 -18.79 11.39
CA ALA A 51 -7.54 -19.20 12.53
C ALA A 51 -8.54 -18.09 12.89
N GLU A 52 -8.11 -16.84 12.80
CA GLU A 52 -8.97 -15.66 13.03
C GLU A 52 -9.99 -15.42 11.90
N LEU A 53 -9.88 -16.15 10.78
CA LEU A 53 -10.86 -16.18 9.69
C LEU A 53 -11.91 -17.29 9.84
N THR A 54 -11.87 -18.05 10.92
CA THR A 54 -12.89 -19.08 11.20
C THR A 54 -14.29 -18.47 11.11
N ASP A 55 -15.20 -19.19 10.43
CA ASP A 55 -16.59 -18.80 10.16
C ASP A 55 -16.80 -17.54 9.29
N PHE A 56 -15.74 -16.94 8.74
CA PHE A 56 -15.86 -15.79 7.85
C PHE A 56 -16.80 -16.08 6.68
N LEU A 57 -16.59 -17.19 5.97
CA LEU A 57 -17.41 -17.53 4.79
C LEU A 57 -18.87 -17.82 5.16
N ALA A 58 -19.11 -18.47 6.30
CA ALA A 58 -20.45 -18.82 6.75
C ALA A 58 -21.29 -17.57 7.09
N GLY A 59 -20.68 -16.54 7.67
CA GLY A 59 -21.36 -15.26 7.89
C GLY A 59 -21.39 -14.39 6.63
N PHE A 60 -20.33 -14.39 5.83
CA PHE A 60 -20.26 -13.63 4.58
C PHE A 60 -21.36 -14.03 3.59
N GLN A 61 -21.64 -15.32 3.44
CA GLN A 61 -22.71 -15.82 2.56
C GLN A 61 -24.11 -15.33 2.96
N LYS A 62 -24.33 -14.99 4.23
CA LYS A 62 -25.59 -14.44 4.73
C LYS A 62 -25.72 -12.94 4.48
N ILE A 63 -24.61 -12.27 4.16
CA ILE A 63 -24.53 -10.83 3.95
C ILE A 63 -24.48 -10.57 2.45
N ARG A 64 -25.46 -9.83 1.94
CA ARG A 64 -25.44 -9.35 0.55
C ARG A 64 -24.60 -8.09 0.45
N CYS A 65 -23.28 -8.25 0.45
CA CYS A 65 -22.34 -7.11 0.39
C CYS A 65 -22.55 -6.20 -0.83
N VAL A 66 -23.05 -6.73 -1.95
CA VAL A 66 -23.36 -5.92 -3.14
C VAL A 66 -24.55 -4.98 -2.93
N GLU A 67 -25.45 -5.31 -2.00
CA GLU A 67 -26.64 -4.54 -1.67
C GLU A 67 -26.44 -3.69 -0.39
N THR A 68 -25.27 -3.77 0.25
CA THR A 68 -25.01 -3.17 1.56
C THR A 68 -23.79 -2.26 1.53
N TYR A 69 -23.91 -1.02 2.02
CA TYR A 69 -22.76 -0.13 2.16
C TYR A 69 -21.75 -0.70 3.17
N CYS A 70 -20.50 -0.90 2.74
CA CYS A 70 -19.47 -1.55 3.55
C CYS A 70 -19.14 -0.77 4.83
N GLY A 71 -19.21 0.56 4.76
CA GLY A 71 -18.97 1.45 5.91
C GLY A 71 -19.95 1.24 7.06
N ASP A 72 -21.16 0.76 6.76
CA ASP A 72 -22.21 0.49 7.75
C ASP A 72 -22.16 -0.97 8.23
N CYS A 73 -22.05 -1.92 7.30
CA CYS A 73 -22.02 -3.35 7.62
C CYS A 73 -20.79 -3.76 8.45
N ARG A 74 -19.62 -3.22 8.07
CA ARG A 74 -18.30 -3.46 8.68
C ARG A 74 -17.93 -4.93 8.91
N TYR A 75 -18.61 -5.89 8.30
CA TYR A 75 -18.38 -7.32 8.54
C TYR A 75 -16.94 -7.71 8.18
N CYS A 76 -16.52 -7.41 6.95
CA CYS A 76 -15.15 -7.66 6.49
C CYS A 76 -14.12 -6.90 7.33
N HIS A 77 -14.40 -5.66 7.74
CA HIS A 77 -13.51 -4.87 8.60
C HIS A 77 -13.23 -5.55 9.95
N ARG A 78 -14.26 -6.17 10.56
CA ARG A 78 -14.09 -6.88 11.84
C ARG A 78 -13.14 -8.08 11.72
N PHE A 79 -13.21 -8.82 10.61
CA PHE A 79 -12.32 -9.94 10.33
C PHE A 79 -10.93 -9.47 9.92
N ALA A 80 -10.82 -8.47 9.05
CA ALA A 80 -9.54 -7.90 8.67
C ALA A 80 -8.75 -7.37 9.88
N ARG A 81 -9.43 -6.70 10.83
CA ARG A 81 -8.79 -6.17 12.05
C ARG A 81 -8.14 -7.26 12.93
N ARG A 82 -8.70 -8.46 12.96
CA ARG A 82 -8.19 -9.59 13.77
C ARG A 82 -7.23 -10.48 13.01
N ALA A 83 -7.50 -10.74 11.73
CA ALA A 83 -6.79 -11.74 10.95
C ALA A 83 -5.55 -11.17 10.24
N VAL A 84 -5.54 -9.89 9.88
CA VAL A 84 -4.38 -9.29 9.20
C VAL A 84 -3.35 -8.86 10.24
N ARG A 85 -2.14 -9.42 10.14
CA ARG A 85 -0.99 -9.12 11.00
C ARG A 85 0.06 -8.39 10.18
N PHE A 86 0.51 -7.27 10.71
CA PHE A 86 1.57 -6.43 10.16
C PHE A 86 2.06 -5.50 11.27
N ASP A 87 3.23 -4.90 11.10
CA ASP A 87 3.69 -3.83 11.99
C ASP A 87 2.84 -2.57 11.78
N ARG A 88 1.93 -2.32 12.71
CA ARG A 88 1.02 -1.17 12.67
C ARG A 88 1.75 0.16 12.84
N ALA A 89 2.84 0.19 13.60
CA ALA A 89 3.60 1.42 13.82
C ALA A 89 4.34 1.81 12.54
N GLU A 90 5.01 0.84 11.90
CA GLU A 90 5.66 1.08 10.60
C GLU A 90 4.63 1.45 9.52
N ALA A 91 3.47 0.78 9.49
CA ALA A 91 2.41 1.13 8.54
C ALA A 91 1.88 2.55 8.71
N GLU A 92 1.73 3.04 9.96
CA GLU A 92 1.30 4.42 10.23
C GLU A 92 2.35 5.43 9.77
N ILE A 93 3.64 5.16 10.01
CA ILE A 93 4.75 5.98 9.51
C ILE A 93 4.72 6.03 7.98
N LEU A 94 4.54 4.87 7.33
CA LEU A 94 4.44 4.80 5.88
C LEU A 94 3.25 5.57 5.32
N ALA A 95 2.10 5.52 6.00
CA ALA A 95 0.92 6.30 5.61
C ALA A 95 1.18 7.81 5.71
N GLY A 96 1.85 8.26 6.77
CA GLY A 96 2.30 9.66 6.91
C GLY A 96 3.26 10.07 5.81
N ASP A 97 4.31 9.28 5.56
CA ASP A 97 5.28 9.54 4.49
C ASP A 97 4.63 9.61 3.10
N ILE A 98 3.58 8.82 2.84
CA ILE A 98 2.76 8.90 1.62
C ILE A 98 2.00 10.23 1.57
N GLY A 99 1.39 10.66 2.68
CA GLY A 99 0.69 11.93 2.78
C GLY A 99 1.59 13.10 2.43
N ASP A 100 2.75 13.21 3.09
CA ASP A 100 3.73 14.27 2.85
C ASP A 100 4.19 14.28 1.38
N LEU A 101 4.44 13.09 0.81
CA LEU A 101 4.84 12.96 -0.59
C LEU A 101 3.74 13.46 -1.55
N LEU A 102 2.47 13.17 -1.27
CA LEU A 102 1.35 13.64 -2.09
C LEU A 102 1.23 15.16 -2.04
N GLU A 103 1.35 15.76 -0.86
CA GLU A 103 1.37 17.21 -0.68
C GLU A 103 2.51 17.86 -1.48
N ASP A 104 3.72 17.34 -1.36
CA ASP A 104 4.88 17.84 -2.10
C ASP A 104 4.70 17.70 -3.62
N SER A 105 4.08 16.61 -4.08
CA SER A 105 3.80 16.41 -5.51
C SER A 105 2.79 17.42 -6.08
N MET A 106 1.78 17.80 -5.28
CA MET A 106 0.81 18.83 -5.66
C MET A 106 1.46 20.21 -5.73
N ASN A 107 2.41 20.50 -4.84
CA ASN A 107 3.13 21.78 -4.79
C ASN A 107 4.12 21.97 -5.95
N ILE A 108 4.67 20.90 -6.50
CA ILE A 108 5.51 20.97 -7.72
C ILE A 108 4.64 21.20 -8.97
N GLY A 109 3.41 20.67 -8.99
CA GLY A 109 2.47 20.84 -10.11
C GLY A 109 1.92 22.25 -10.27
N THR A 110 1.91 23.06 -9.19
CA THR A 110 1.43 24.45 -9.18
C THR A 110 2.49 25.49 -9.53
N LEU A 111 3.75 25.08 -9.73
CA LEU A 111 4.87 25.95 -10.13
C LEU A 111 5.16 25.95 -11.65
N LYS A 112 4.31 25.30 -12.46
CA LYS A 112 4.36 25.33 -13.93
C LYS A 112 3.30 26.23 -14.54
#